data_AF-A0A7J0F7W5-F1
#
_entry.id   AF-A0A7J0F7W5-F1
#
_cell.length_a   1.000
_cell.length_b   1.000
_cell.length_c   1.000
_cell.angle_alpha   90.00
_cell.angle_beta   90.00
_cell.angle_gamma   90.00
#
_symmetry.space_group_name_H-M   'P 1'
#
loop_
_entity.id
_entity.type
_entity.pdbx_description
1 polymer ?
#
loop_
_entity_poly.entity_id
_entity_poly.type
_entity_poly.pdbx_seq_one_letter_code
_entity_poly.pdbx_strand_id
1 'polypeptide(L)'
;MARCFGLMRIGEKLLPQIEQLVTKTLHVWSSRESIEVKLAAATMLLGFTLKQMFGFDSEKSAEDLSEKVVDFVHGLMSLPLNIPGATYHKCLKDQKEVLNMMRGIVKERLTFPEKYRGDFLDHAIEDMKTKECLTEDFIVQLMLGILFASFEPISAVLAEHEEILQNRENADSPLSWDEYKLMTFTLHVIHEVLRLGNVGPGLFRRATKISNSMLSWKLSYKLTSSYAHSGIHVPSKGQRFRILIA
;
A
#
# COMPACT_ATOMS: atom_id res chain seq x y z
N MET A 1 15.22 -3.68 4.03
CA MET A 1 14.27 -3.93 2.91
C MET A 1 14.26 -5.39 2.45
N ALA A 2 15.32 -5.94 1.85
CA ALA A 2 15.32 -7.34 1.35
C ALA A 2 15.03 -8.40 2.43
N ARG A 3 15.48 -8.17 3.68
CA ARG A 3 15.12 -9.05 4.82
C ARG A 3 13.64 -9.04 5.15
N CYS A 4 12.89 -7.98 4.79
CA CYS A 4 11.48 -7.77 5.13
C CYS A 4 10.54 -8.08 3.95
N PHE A 5 10.99 -7.82 2.71
CA PHE A 5 10.19 -7.92 1.49
C PHE A 5 10.91 -8.69 0.37
N GLY A 6 11.87 -9.55 0.73
CA GLY A 6 12.54 -10.44 -0.24
C GLY A 6 11.62 -11.58 -0.67
N LEU A 7 11.87 -12.13 -1.87
CA LEU A 7 11.05 -13.17 -2.49
C LEU A 7 10.71 -14.33 -1.54
N MET A 8 11.71 -14.83 -0.80
CA MET A 8 11.54 -15.90 0.19
C MET A 8 10.59 -15.50 1.32
N ARG A 9 10.76 -14.30 1.89
CA ARG A 9 9.87 -13.82 2.96
C ARG A 9 8.45 -13.55 2.46
N ILE A 10 8.29 -13.13 1.20
CA ILE A 10 6.99 -12.97 0.58
C ILE A 10 6.30 -14.34 0.49
N GLY A 11 6.95 -15.33 -0.11
CA GLY A 11 6.34 -16.65 -0.31
C GLY A 11 6.13 -17.46 0.97
N GLU A 12 7.13 -17.51 1.86
CA GLU A 12 7.10 -18.42 3.01
C GLU A 12 6.40 -17.83 4.24
N LYS A 13 6.38 -16.50 4.38
CA LYS A 13 5.88 -15.84 5.60
C LYS A 13 4.71 -14.91 5.34
N LEU A 14 4.78 -14.05 4.33
CA LEU A 14 3.72 -13.06 4.09
C LEU A 14 2.51 -13.68 3.39
N LEU A 15 2.70 -14.55 2.39
CA LEU A 15 1.59 -15.15 1.63
C LEU A 15 0.60 -15.89 2.54
N PRO A 16 1.01 -16.79 3.46
CA PRO A 16 0.06 -17.46 4.36
C PRO A 16 -0.63 -16.49 5.32
N GLN A 17 0.06 -15.43 5.77
CA GLN A 17 -0.54 -14.42 6.65
C GLN A 17 -1.58 -13.55 5.93
N ILE A 18 -1.31 -13.21 4.66
CA ILE A 18 -2.25 -12.47 3.81
C ILE A 18 -3.48 -13.34 3.55
N GLU A 19 -3.28 -14.60 3.18
CA GLU A 19 -4.38 -15.55 2.96
C GLU A 19 -5.25 -15.68 4.21
N GLN A 20 -4.65 -15.93 5.38
CA GLN A 20 -5.39 -16.03 6.64
C GLN A 20 -6.17 -14.74 6.96
N LEU A 21 -5.55 -13.57 6.76
CA LEU A 21 -6.19 -12.27 6.98
C LEU A 21 -7.38 -12.07 6.04
N VAL A 22 -7.19 -12.30 4.74
CA VAL A 22 -8.21 -12.10 3.71
C VAL A 22 -9.38 -13.05 3.97
N THR A 23 -9.11 -14.34 4.21
CA THR A 23 -10.15 -15.34 4.52
C THR A 23 -10.95 -14.97 5.76
N LYS A 24 -10.27 -14.59 6.85
CA LYS A 24 -10.95 -14.13 8.08
C LYS A 24 -11.81 -12.90 7.81
N THR A 25 -11.29 -11.94 7.05
CA THR A 25 -11.98 -10.68 6.77
C THR A 25 -13.20 -10.90 5.88
N LEU A 26 -13.08 -11.69 4.81
CA LEU A 26 -14.17 -12.05 3.93
C LEU A 26 -15.28 -12.82 4.67
N HIS A 27 -14.91 -13.73 5.59
CA HIS A 27 -15.88 -14.41 6.44
C HIS A 27 -16.63 -13.43 7.37
N VAL A 28 -15.98 -12.39 7.89
CA VAL A 28 -16.67 -11.35 8.66
C VAL A 28 -17.60 -10.55 7.75
N TRP A 29 -17.16 -10.21 6.55
CA TRP A 29 -17.94 -9.43 5.59
C TRP A 29 -19.19 -10.18 5.09
N SER A 30 -19.10 -11.50 4.89
CA SER A 30 -20.24 -12.32 4.43
C SER A 30 -21.40 -12.37 5.43
N SER A 31 -21.13 -12.09 6.71
CA SER A 31 -22.17 -12.02 7.76
C SER A 31 -22.88 -10.65 7.84
N ARG A 32 -22.43 -9.66 7.08
CA ARG A 32 -22.99 -8.30 7.07
C ARG A 32 -23.97 -8.13 5.91
N GLU A 33 -25.02 -7.33 6.12
CA GLU A 33 -26.01 -7.02 5.08
C GLU A 33 -25.41 -6.22 3.92
N SER A 34 -24.49 -5.30 4.22
CA SER A 34 -23.74 -4.52 3.23
C SER A 34 -22.40 -4.04 3.77
N ILE A 35 -21.45 -3.76 2.86
CA ILE A 35 -20.13 -3.21 3.18
C ILE A 35 -19.69 -2.19 2.12
N GLU A 36 -18.97 -1.15 2.55
CA GLU A 36 -18.21 -0.30 1.64
C GLU A 36 -16.85 -0.96 1.37
N VAL A 37 -16.77 -1.77 0.30
CA VAL A 37 -15.61 -2.61 -0.02
C VAL A 37 -14.30 -1.82 -0.05
N LYS A 38 -14.31 -0.61 -0.63
CA LYS A 38 -13.12 0.23 -0.75
C LYS A 38 -12.54 0.60 0.62
N LEU A 39 -13.37 1.15 1.50
CA LEU A 39 -12.96 1.54 2.85
C LEU A 39 -12.56 0.32 3.67
N ALA A 40 -13.36 -0.74 3.63
CA ALA A 40 -13.11 -1.97 4.39
C ALA A 40 -11.80 -2.66 3.97
N ALA A 41 -11.51 -2.73 2.66
CA ALA A 41 -10.25 -3.26 2.14
C ALA A 41 -9.06 -2.39 2.52
N ALA A 42 -9.19 -1.06 2.45
CA ALA A 42 -8.14 -0.12 2.85
C ALA A 42 -7.80 -0.29 4.35
N THR A 43 -8.81 -0.41 5.21
CA THR A 43 -8.63 -0.65 6.65
C THR A 43 -7.96 -2.00 6.93
N MET A 44 -8.40 -3.08 6.28
CA MET A 44 -7.78 -4.41 6.41
C MET A 44 -6.29 -4.36 6.07
N LEU A 45 -5.95 -3.75 4.95
CA LEU A 45 -4.57 -3.66 4.48
C LEU A 45 -3.70 -2.76 5.37
N LEU A 46 -4.24 -1.63 5.81
CA LEU A 46 -3.55 -0.76 6.75
C LEU A 46 -3.24 -1.47 8.06
N GLY A 47 -4.21 -2.19 8.63
CA GLY A 47 -4.02 -2.99 9.83
C GLY A 47 -2.93 -4.05 9.65
N PHE A 48 -2.91 -4.73 8.50
CA PHE A 48 -1.86 -5.68 8.17
C PHE A 48 -0.48 -5.02 8.10
N THR A 49 -0.36 -3.89 7.39
CA THR A 49 0.90 -3.15 7.27
C THR A 49 1.39 -2.69 8.63
N LEU A 50 0.51 -2.14 9.49
CA LEU A 50 0.86 -1.76 10.86
C LEU A 50 1.39 -2.95 11.66
N LYS A 51 0.75 -4.13 11.54
CA LYS A 51 1.25 -5.35 12.19
C LYS A 51 2.64 -5.75 11.70
N GLN A 52 2.89 -5.74 10.39
CA GLN A 52 4.22 -6.07 9.83
C GLN A 52 5.29 -5.05 10.23
N MET A 53 4.90 -3.79 10.40
CA MET A 53 5.82 -2.71 10.69
C MET A 53 6.24 -2.63 12.16
N PHE A 54 5.27 -2.77 13.06
CA PHE A 54 5.42 -2.46 14.48
C PHE A 54 5.25 -3.67 15.40
N GLY A 55 4.81 -4.82 14.86
CA GLY A 55 4.43 -5.97 15.67
C GLY A 55 3.31 -5.64 16.64
N PHE A 56 2.38 -4.76 16.27
CA PHE A 56 1.21 -4.44 17.09
C PHE A 56 0.28 -5.67 17.18
N ASP A 57 0.17 -6.25 18.37
CA ASP A 57 -0.85 -7.26 18.72
C ASP A 57 -1.94 -6.71 19.66
N SER A 58 -1.83 -5.46 20.11
CA SER A 58 -2.83 -4.82 20.98
C SER A 58 -3.87 -4.07 20.14
N GLU A 59 -5.09 -4.60 20.13
CA GLU A 59 -6.24 -4.10 19.35
C GLU A 59 -6.47 -2.59 19.56
N LYS A 60 -6.31 -2.08 20.80
CA LYS A 60 -6.62 -0.68 21.14
C LYS A 60 -5.67 0.37 20.56
N SER A 61 -4.35 0.14 20.56
CA SER A 61 -3.37 1.10 20.03
C SER A 61 -3.29 1.05 18.50
N ALA A 62 -3.59 -0.11 17.93
CA ALA A 62 -3.69 -0.31 16.50
C ALA A 62 -4.93 0.40 15.91
N GLU A 63 -6.07 0.37 16.61
CA GLU A 63 -7.30 1.05 16.20
C GLU A 63 -7.10 2.58 16.12
N ASP A 64 -6.62 3.20 17.20
CA ASP A 64 -6.36 4.66 17.25
C ASP A 64 -5.36 5.12 16.17
N LEU A 65 -4.31 4.33 15.93
CA LEU A 65 -3.31 4.64 14.89
C LEU A 65 -3.89 4.40 13.49
N SER A 66 -4.75 3.39 13.31
CA SER A 66 -5.35 3.07 12.02
C SER A 66 -6.32 4.17 11.57
N GLU A 67 -7.18 4.67 12.47
CA GLU A 67 -8.12 5.74 12.18
C GLU A 67 -7.37 7.03 11.77
N LYS A 68 -6.35 7.41 12.54
CA LYS A 68 -5.53 8.60 12.24
C LYS A 68 -4.76 8.48 10.93
N VAL A 69 -4.30 7.27 10.59
CA VAL A 69 -3.63 7.05 9.30
C VAL A 69 -4.63 7.10 8.14
N VAL A 70 -5.85 6.57 8.28
CA VAL A 70 -6.91 6.71 7.26
C VAL A 70 -7.25 8.18 7.04
N ASP A 71 -7.48 8.94 8.11
CA ASP A 71 -7.76 10.38 8.06
C ASP A 71 -6.63 11.16 7.38
N PHE A 72 -5.38 10.81 7.72
CA PHE A 72 -4.20 11.41 7.12
C PHE A 72 -4.08 11.12 5.62
N VAL A 73 -4.30 9.87 5.19
CA VAL A 73 -4.22 9.56 3.76
C VAL A 73 -5.34 10.22 2.97
N HIS A 74 -6.56 10.24 3.52
CA HIS A 74 -7.67 10.98 2.93
C HIS A 74 -7.37 12.48 2.84
N GLY A 75 -6.74 13.03 3.87
CA GLY A 75 -6.28 14.41 3.92
C GLY A 75 -5.22 14.75 2.87
N LEU A 76 -4.29 13.83 2.58
CA LEU A 76 -3.26 14.03 1.55
C LEU A 76 -3.87 14.20 0.15
N MET A 77 -4.98 13.53 -0.11
CA MET A 77 -5.71 13.57 -1.38
C MET A 77 -6.63 14.80 -1.52
N SER A 78 -6.75 15.62 -0.48
CA SER A 78 -7.56 16.84 -0.50
C SER A 78 -6.83 18.01 -1.15
N LEU A 79 -7.58 19.06 -1.51
CA LEU A 79 -7.00 20.29 -2.06
C LEU A 79 -5.99 20.88 -1.06
N PRO A 80 -4.76 21.22 -1.49
CA PRO A 80 -3.68 21.65 -0.60
C PRO A 80 -3.89 23.10 -0.09
N LEU A 81 -4.97 23.32 0.65
CA LEU A 81 -5.41 24.62 1.19
C LEU A 81 -5.32 24.58 2.72
N ASN A 82 -4.35 25.30 3.27
CA ASN A 82 -4.11 25.36 4.71
C ASN A 82 -4.98 26.44 5.39
N ILE A 83 -6.30 26.24 5.35
CA ILE A 83 -7.28 27.15 5.96
C ILE A 83 -8.01 26.41 7.09
N PRO A 84 -8.21 27.01 8.28
CA PRO A 84 -8.96 26.39 9.36
C PRO A 84 -10.33 25.88 8.87
N GLY A 85 -10.63 24.62 9.16
CA GLY A 85 -11.86 23.94 8.70
C GLY A 85 -11.74 23.15 7.39
N ALA A 86 -10.67 23.34 6.60
CA ALA A 86 -10.41 22.52 5.42
C ALA A 86 -9.80 21.16 5.79
N THR A 87 -10.08 20.13 4.98
CA THR A 87 -9.54 18.77 5.14
C THR A 87 -8.00 18.75 5.19
N TYR A 88 -7.34 19.57 4.36
CA TYR A 88 -5.88 19.67 4.33
C TYR A 88 -5.29 20.30 5.60
N HIS A 89 -5.98 21.26 6.22
CA HIS A 89 -5.55 21.83 7.50
C HIS A 89 -5.58 20.79 8.63
N LYS A 90 -6.66 19.97 8.68
CA LYS A 90 -6.75 18.82 9.59
C LYS A 90 -5.64 17.81 9.30
N CYS A 91 -5.43 17.47 8.01
CA CYS A 91 -4.38 16.55 7.56
C CYS A 91 -2.98 16.91 8.09
N LEU A 92 -2.59 18.19 8.07
CA LEU A 92 -1.28 18.62 8.55
C LEU A 92 -1.12 18.43 10.07
N LYS A 93 -2.22 18.60 10.83
CA LYS A 93 -2.24 18.34 12.27
C LYS A 93 -2.13 16.85 12.56
N ASP A 94 -2.91 16.04 11.84
CA ASP A 94 -2.91 14.58 11.98
C ASP A 94 -1.55 14.00 11.58
N GLN A 95 -0.92 14.54 10.53
CA GLN A 95 0.44 14.18 10.13
C GLN A 95 1.45 14.38 11.27
N LYS A 96 1.41 15.55 11.91
CA LYS A 96 2.33 15.86 13.01
C LYS A 96 2.12 14.91 14.18
N GLU A 97 0.87 14.56 14.48
CA GLU A 97 0.54 13.63 15.54
C GLU A 97 1.01 12.20 15.22
N VAL A 98 0.74 11.70 14.01
CA VAL A 98 1.20 10.40 13.53
C VAL A 98 2.73 10.29 13.59
N LEU A 99 3.45 11.32 13.14
CA LEU A 99 4.92 11.36 13.21
C LEU A 99 5.43 11.34 14.65
N ASN A 100 4.75 12.02 15.58
CA ASN A 100 5.12 12.00 16.99
C ASN A 100 4.89 10.63 17.63
N MET A 101 3.76 9.97 17.32
CA MET A 101 3.48 8.60 17.77
C MET A 101 4.55 7.63 17.26
N MET A 102 4.87 7.68 15.95
CA MET A 102 5.93 6.84 15.37
C MET A 102 7.28 7.08 16.03
N ARG A 103 7.64 8.34 16.26
CA ARG A 103 8.87 8.70 16.97
C ARG A 103 8.90 8.11 18.38
N GLY A 104 7.78 8.15 19.09
CA GLY A 104 7.61 7.50 20.39
C GLY A 104 7.89 6.00 20.34
N ILE A 105 7.32 5.31 19.35
CA ILE A 105 7.51 3.86 19.16
C ILE A 105 8.98 3.53 18.87
N VAL A 106 9.64 4.29 17.99
CA VAL A 106 11.07 4.10 17.67
C VAL A 106 11.92 4.28 18.92
N LYS A 107 11.68 5.36 19.70
CA LYS A 107 12.42 5.63 20.94
C LYS A 107 12.22 4.56 22.01
N GLU A 108 11.00 4.09 22.20
CA GLU A 108 10.71 2.99 23.13
C GLU A 108 11.52 1.76 22.76
N ARG A 109 11.54 1.40 21.47
CA ARG A 109 12.28 0.24 20.96
C ARG A 109 13.79 0.36 21.13
N LEU A 110 14.34 1.56 20.94
CA LEU A 110 15.76 1.85 21.16
C LEU A 110 16.13 1.77 22.65
N THR A 111 15.22 2.15 23.53
CA THR A 111 15.44 2.16 24.99
C THR A 111 15.35 0.75 25.59
N PHE A 112 14.50 -0.12 25.03
CA PHE A 112 14.26 -1.49 25.52
C PHE A 112 14.55 -2.55 24.44
N PRO A 113 15.83 -2.81 24.12
CA PRO A 113 16.20 -3.71 23.02
C PRO A 113 15.91 -5.19 23.28
N GLU A 114 15.61 -5.58 24.52
CA GLU A 114 15.35 -6.98 24.90
C GLU A 114 14.05 -7.55 24.32
N LYS A 115 13.12 -6.69 23.87
CA LYS A 115 11.85 -7.10 23.26
C LYS A 115 11.96 -7.24 21.74
N TYR A 116 12.93 -8.00 21.23
CA TYR A 116 13.04 -8.25 19.78
C TYR A 116 11.82 -9.02 19.25
N ARG A 117 11.14 -8.46 18.25
CA ARG A 117 9.93 -9.01 17.61
C ARG A 117 10.19 -9.55 16.20
N GLY A 118 11.32 -9.17 15.58
CA GLY A 118 11.64 -9.54 14.19
C GLY A 118 10.74 -8.86 13.16
N ASP A 119 10.10 -7.75 13.53
CA ASP A 119 9.30 -6.91 12.64
C ASP A 119 10.19 -5.97 11.81
N PHE A 120 9.60 -5.18 10.92
CA PHE A 120 10.38 -4.25 10.10
C PHE A 120 11.21 -3.26 10.93
N LEU A 121 10.64 -2.72 12.01
CA LEU A 121 11.29 -1.72 12.85
C LEU A 121 12.55 -2.27 13.51
N ASP A 122 12.53 -3.52 13.99
CA ASP A 122 13.72 -4.19 14.51
C ASP A 122 14.86 -4.24 13.49
N HIS A 123 14.54 -4.64 12.26
CA HIS A 123 15.54 -4.72 11.19
C HIS A 123 16.05 -3.34 10.78
N ALA A 124 15.19 -2.31 10.82
CA ALA A 124 15.58 -0.94 10.53
C ALA A 124 16.51 -0.36 11.60
N ILE A 125 16.23 -0.63 12.88
CA ILE A 125 17.09 -0.25 14.01
C ILE A 125 18.42 -0.99 13.99
N GLU A 126 18.42 -2.28 13.64
CA GLU A 126 19.67 -3.05 13.46
C GLU A 126 20.52 -2.45 12.33
N ASP A 127 19.91 -2.18 11.17
CA ASP A 127 20.58 -1.56 10.04
C ASP A 127 21.14 -0.17 10.40
N MET A 128 20.45 0.61 11.24
CA MET A 128 20.91 1.92 11.72
C MET A 128 22.24 1.84 12.49
N LYS A 129 22.53 0.72 13.17
CA LYS A 129 23.82 0.55 13.87
C LYS A 129 25.00 0.44 12.89
N THR A 130 24.75 0.09 11.64
CA THR A 130 25.79 -0.17 10.63
C THR A 130 25.80 0.84 9.48
N LYS A 131 24.71 1.59 9.30
CA LYS A 131 24.53 2.53 8.18
C LYS A 131 24.26 3.93 8.70
N GLU A 132 25.24 4.82 8.55
CA GLU A 132 25.17 6.21 9.03
C GLU A 132 24.01 7.03 8.42
N CYS A 133 23.48 6.62 7.26
CA CYS A 133 22.36 7.31 6.61
C CYS A 133 20.98 7.04 7.26
N LEU A 134 20.87 6.01 8.10
CA LEU A 134 19.60 5.63 8.73
C LEU A 134 19.51 6.29 10.10
N THR A 135 18.99 7.52 10.16
CA THR A 135 18.71 8.20 11.43
C THR A 135 17.33 7.84 11.98
N GLU A 136 17.06 8.14 13.25
CA GLU A 136 15.72 8.00 13.87
C GLU A 136 14.64 8.70 13.02
N ASP A 137 14.90 9.95 12.63
CA ASP A 137 13.99 10.71 11.78
C ASP A 137 13.81 10.06 10.40
N PHE A 138 14.88 9.52 9.80
CA PHE A 138 14.78 8.82 8.53
C PHE A 138 13.94 7.54 8.65
N ILE A 139 14.10 6.77 9.72
CA ILE A 139 13.30 5.58 9.99
C ILE A 139 11.82 5.94 10.12
N VAL A 140 11.49 7.00 10.88
CA VAL A 140 10.11 7.49 11.00
C VAL A 140 9.52 7.90 9.64
N GLN A 141 10.30 8.60 8.81
CA GLN A 141 9.85 8.99 7.46
C GLN A 141 9.69 7.78 6.53
N LEU A 142 10.60 6.81 6.61
CA LEU A 142 10.52 5.56 5.87
C LEU A 142 9.26 4.77 6.26
N MET A 143 8.93 4.75 7.55
CA MET A 143 7.72 4.10 8.04
C MET A 143 6.45 4.77 7.51
N LEU A 144 6.39 6.10 7.56
CA LEU A 144 5.29 6.86 6.97
C LEU A 144 5.14 6.56 5.47
N GLY A 145 6.27 6.51 4.74
CA GLY A 145 6.29 6.21 3.31
C GLY A 145 5.78 4.80 2.97
N ILE A 146 6.11 3.79 3.79
CA ILE A 146 5.61 2.41 3.60
C ILE A 146 4.11 2.32 3.83
N LEU A 147 3.58 3.03 4.84
CA LEU A 147 2.14 3.09 5.09
C LEU A 147 1.39 3.71 3.91
N PHE A 148 1.90 4.81 3.37
CA PHE A 148 1.34 5.42 2.17
C PHE A 148 1.37 4.49 0.96
N ALA A 149 2.51 3.85 0.71
CA ALA A 149 2.66 2.92 -0.41
C ALA A 149 1.70 1.72 -0.32
N SER A 150 1.26 1.37 0.89
CA SER A 150 0.30 0.28 1.13
C SER A 150 -1.15 0.69 0.83
N PHE A 151 -1.52 1.97 0.99
CA PHE A 151 -2.91 2.41 0.94
C PHE A 151 -3.49 2.51 -0.49
N GLU A 152 -2.67 2.85 -1.48
CA GLU A 152 -3.18 3.28 -2.79
C GLU A 152 -3.37 2.20 -3.88
N PRO A 153 -2.55 1.15 -4.04
CA PRO A 153 -2.68 0.28 -5.23
C PRO A 153 -3.73 -0.84 -5.13
N ILE A 154 -4.11 -1.26 -3.92
CA ILE A 154 -4.73 -2.60 -3.72
C ILE A 154 -6.26 -2.53 -3.57
N SER A 155 -6.83 -1.44 -3.05
CA SER A 155 -8.29 -1.31 -2.90
C SER A 155 -9.04 -1.32 -4.25
N ALA A 156 -8.38 -0.86 -5.32
CA ALA A 156 -8.91 -0.91 -6.69
C ALA A 156 -8.87 -2.31 -7.32
N VAL A 157 -8.02 -3.22 -6.80
CA VAL A 157 -7.75 -4.55 -7.37
C VAL A 157 -8.72 -5.62 -6.87
N LEU A 158 -9.43 -5.37 -5.76
CA LEU A 158 -10.30 -6.35 -5.11
C LEU A 158 -11.59 -6.72 -5.87
N ALA A 159 -11.87 -6.09 -7.02
CA ALA A 159 -13.20 -6.12 -7.62
C ALA A 159 -13.54 -7.34 -8.49
N GLU A 160 -12.60 -8.21 -8.87
CA GLU A 160 -12.92 -9.28 -9.82
C GLU A 160 -12.13 -10.56 -9.54
N HIS A 161 -12.74 -11.53 -8.83
CA HIS A 161 -12.07 -12.80 -8.57
C HIS A 161 -13.02 -14.00 -8.38
N GLU A 162 -13.84 -14.32 -9.39
CA GLU A 162 -14.74 -15.48 -9.32
C GLU A 162 -14.24 -16.71 -10.11
N GLU A 163 -13.38 -16.53 -11.12
CA GLU A 163 -12.99 -17.62 -12.03
C GLU A 163 -11.93 -18.59 -11.45
N ILE A 164 -11.17 -18.17 -10.44
CA ILE A 164 -10.02 -18.94 -9.91
C ILE A 164 -10.42 -19.94 -8.82
N LEU A 165 -11.54 -19.72 -8.14
CA LEU A 165 -12.07 -20.67 -7.17
C LEU A 165 -12.56 -21.96 -7.84
N GLN A 166 -12.89 -21.92 -9.12
CA GLN A 166 -13.47 -23.06 -9.84
C GLN A 166 -12.44 -24.11 -10.30
N ASN A 167 -11.14 -23.77 -10.32
CA ASN A 167 -10.08 -24.62 -10.86
C ASN A 167 -9.13 -25.22 -9.80
N ARG A 168 -9.44 -25.10 -8.50
CA ARG A 168 -8.61 -25.71 -7.44
C ARG A 168 -8.99 -27.18 -7.25
N GLU A 169 -7.99 -28.07 -7.28
CA GLU A 169 -8.17 -29.50 -6.93
C GLU A 169 -8.62 -29.68 -5.47
N ASN A 170 -8.23 -28.77 -4.57
CA ASN A 170 -8.69 -28.74 -3.19
C ASN A 170 -8.89 -27.29 -2.75
N ALA A 171 -10.15 -26.89 -2.54
CA ALA A 171 -10.49 -25.51 -2.19
C ALA A 171 -9.99 -25.10 -0.79
N ASP A 172 -9.75 -26.07 0.09
CA ASP A 172 -9.46 -25.85 1.51
C ASP A 172 -7.96 -25.86 1.87
N SER A 173 -7.06 -26.14 0.92
CA SER A 173 -5.61 -26.11 1.19
C SER A 173 -5.05 -24.67 1.18
N PRO A 174 -4.06 -24.35 2.04
CA PRO A 174 -3.36 -23.06 1.98
C PRO A 174 -2.73 -22.82 0.61
N LEU A 175 -2.74 -21.58 0.16
CA LEU A 175 -2.17 -21.16 -1.11
C LEU A 175 -0.64 -21.26 -1.08
N SER A 176 -0.08 -22.12 -1.93
CA SER A 176 1.37 -22.24 -2.10
C SER A 176 1.94 -21.13 -2.97
N TRP A 177 3.24 -20.86 -2.81
CA TRP A 177 3.96 -19.88 -3.63
C TRP A 177 3.96 -20.25 -5.13
N ASP A 178 3.98 -21.54 -5.46
CA ASP A 178 3.95 -22.01 -6.84
C ASP A 178 2.56 -21.84 -7.46
N GLU A 179 1.49 -22.15 -6.73
CA GLU A 179 0.10 -21.86 -7.16
C GLU A 179 -0.12 -20.38 -7.39
N TYR A 180 0.35 -19.50 -6.48
CA TYR A 180 0.26 -18.06 -6.65
C TYR A 180 0.92 -17.58 -7.95
N LYS A 181 2.12 -18.09 -8.28
CA LYS A 181 2.84 -17.71 -9.52
C LYS A 181 2.11 -18.18 -10.79
N LEU A 182 1.27 -19.19 -10.70
CA LEU A 182 0.49 -19.72 -11.83
C LEU A 182 -0.81 -18.94 -12.09
N MET A 183 -1.18 -17.97 -11.22
CA MET A 183 -2.36 -17.10 -11.37
C MET A 183 -2.21 -16.05 -12.49
N THR A 184 -1.95 -16.51 -13.70
CA THR A 184 -1.72 -15.68 -14.90
C THR A 184 -2.91 -14.77 -15.22
N PHE A 185 -4.14 -15.25 -15.07
CA PHE A 185 -5.34 -14.45 -15.28
C PHE A 185 -5.47 -13.33 -14.24
N THR A 186 -5.32 -13.63 -12.93
CA THR A 186 -5.30 -12.60 -11.88
C THR A 186 -4.26 -11.54 -12.18
N LEU A 187 -3.07 -11.95 -12.64
CA LEU A 187 -2.01 -11.00 -12.98
C LEU A 187 -2.41 -10.08 -14.14
N HIS A 188 -3.13 -10.59 -15.15
CA HIS A 188 -3.69 -9.74 -16.21
C HIS A 188 -4.72 -8.75 -15.66
N VAL A 189 -5.61 -9.18 -14.76
CA VAL A 189 -6.60 -8.30 -14.11
C VAL A 189 -5.88 -7.22 -13.30
N ILE A 190 -4.89 -7.59 -12.48
CA ILE A 190 -4.07 -6.63 -11.72
C ILE A 190 -3.42 -5.60 -12.65
N HIS A 191 -2.80 -6.05 -13.74
CA HIS A 191 -2.16 -5.15 -14.69
C HIS A 191 -3.17 -4.20 -15.35
N GLU A 192 -4.35 -4.70 -15.73
CA GLU A 192 -5.38 -3.90 -16.38
C GLU A 192 -6.03 -2.90 -15.42
N VAL A 193 -6.29 -3.31 -14.17
CA VAL A 193 -6.75 -2.40 -13.10
C VAL A 193 -5.71 -1.32 -12.82
N LEU A 194 -4.42 -1.64 -12.74
CA LEU A 194 -3.38 -0.63 -12.55
C LEU A 194 -3.28 0.32 -13.75
N ARG A 195 -3.47 -0.19 -14.97
CA ARG A 195 -3.47 0.58 -16.21
C ARG A 195 -4.62 1.58 -16.27
N LEU A 196 -5.83 1.14 -15.90
CA LEU A 196 -7.06 1.94 -15.94
C LEU A 196 -7.25 2.84 -14.72
N GLY A 197 -6.97 2.30 -13.53
CA GLY A 197 -7.22 2.94 -12.24
C GLY A 197 -6.33 4.15 -11.97
N ASN A 198 -5.18 4.24 -12.66
CA ASN A 198 -4.29 5.40 -12.59
C ASN A 198 -4.00 5.84 -11.15
N VAL A 199 -3.46 4.92 -10.36
CA VAL A 199 -3.30 5.05 -8.91
C VAL A 199 -2.44 6.26 -8.50
N GLY A 200 -1.56 6.79 -9.37
CA GLY A 200 -0.77 7.98 -9.07
C GLY A 200 -0.76 9.01 -10.21
N PRO A 201 -0.76 10.33 -9.92
CA PRO A 201 -0.85 11.39 -10.93
C PRO A 201 0.39 11.50 -11.86
N GLY A 202 1.43 10.72 -11.61
CA GLY A 202 2.68 10.69 -12.37
C GLY A 202 3.91 10.87 -11.50
N LEU A 203 5.10 10.73 -12.10
CA LEU A 203 6.37 10.97 -11.42
C LEU A 203 6.86 12.38 -11.74
N PHE A 204 7.14 13.17 -10.70
CA PHE A 204 7.75 14.49 -10.84
C PHE A 204 9.28 14.36 -10.84
N ARG A 205 9.93 14.90 -11.88
CA ARG A 205 11.39 15.03 -11.95
C ARG A 205 11.81 16.48 -12.10
N ARG A 206 12.92 16.85 -11.46
CA ARG A 206 13.59 18.14 -11.64
C ARG A 206 14.85 17.93 -12.49
N ALA A 207 14.98 18.69 -13.58
CA ALA A 207 16.20 18.69 -14.38
C ALA A 207 17.34 19.32 -13.56
N THR A 208 18.48 18.63 -13.44
CA THR A 208 19.69 19.11 -12.75
C THR A 208 20.72 19.70 -13.70
N LYS A 209 20.53 19.53 -15.01
CA LYS A 209 21.35 20.11 -16.08
C LYS A 209 20.43 20.67 -17.15
N ILE A 210 20.83 21.80 -17.74
CA ILE A 210 20.12 22.40 -18.87
C ILE A 210 20.49 21.60 -20.12
N SER A 211 19.50 20.97 -20.72
CA SER A 211 19.58 20.37 -22.06
C SER A 211 19.31 21.45 -23.10
N ASN A 212 19.93 21.34 -24.29
CA ASN A 212 19.74 22.27 -25.41
C ASN A 212 18.30 22.29 -25.97
N SER A 213 17.44 21.36 -25.53
CA SER A 213 16.00 21.52 -25.66
C SER A 213 15.48 22.42 -24.53
N MET A 214 15.29 23.68 -24.92
CA MET A 214 14.65 24.74 -24.14
C MET A 214 13.41 24.21 -23.40
N LEU A 215 13.48 24.18 -22.06
CA LEU A 215 12.41 24.47 -21.08
C LEU A 215 12.82 23.92 -19.70
N SER A 216 13.27 24.83 -18.82
CA SER A 216 13.48 24.65 -17.37
C SER A 216 12.15 24.40 -16.63
N TRP A 217 11.46 23.31 -16.95
CA TRP A 217 10.20 22.94 -16.29
C TRP A 217 10.33 21.60 -15.59
N LYS A 218 9.63 21.45 -14.46
CA LYS A 218 9.43 20.16 -13.79
C LYS A 218 8.90 19.18 -14.85
N LEU A 219 9.68 18.15 -15.18
CA LEU A 219 9.20 17.10 -16.07
C LEU A 219 8.19 16.28 -15.26
N SER A 220 6.91 16.38 -15.60
CA SER A 220 5.88 15.51 -15.06
C SER A 220 5.70 14.37 -16.07
N TYR A 221 6.18 13.16 -15.75
CA TYR A 221 5.82 12.00 -16.55
C TYR A 221 4.43 11.55 -16.13
N LYS A 222 3.42 11.91 -16.92
CA LYS A 222 2.04 11.44 -16.76
C LYS A 222 1.97 10.00 -17.23
N LEU A 223 2.04 9.05 -16.29
CA LEU A 223 1.85 7.63 -16.54
C LEU A 223 0.52 7.39 -17.30
N THR A 224 -0.55 8.10 -16.90
CA THR A 224 -1.86 8.17 -17.60
C THR A 224 -1.77 8.33 -19.10
N SER A 225 -1.02 9.33 -19.57
CA SER A 225 -0.99 9.67 -20.99
C SER A 225 -0.40 8.51 -21.79
N SER A 226 0.61 7.83 -21.24
CA SER A 226 1.24 6.68 -21.89
C SER A 226 0.31 5.46 -21.93
N TYR A 227 -0.44 5.17 -20.86
CA TYR A 227 -1.36 4.03 -20.81
C TYR A 227 -2.68 4.24 -21.57
N ALA A 228 -3.07 5.50 -21.80
CA ALA A 228 -4.25 5.87 -22.58
C ALA A 228 -3.95 6.15 -24.06
N HIS A 229 -2.68 6.14 -24.48
CA HIS A 229 -2.32 6.38 -25.88
C HIS A 229 -2.73 5.20 -26.78
N SER A 230 -3.69 5.45 -27.66
CA SER A 230 -4.24 4.47 -28.62
C SER A 230 -3.21 3.88 -29.59
N GLY A 231 -2.05 4.52 -29.78
CA GLY A 231 -0.94 3.99 -30.58
C GLY A 231 -0.13 2.88 -29.91
N ILE A 232 -0.31 2.66 -28.60
CA ILE A 232 0.39 1.62 -27.82
C ILE A 232 -0.50 0.39 -27.60
N HIS A 233 -1.83 0.56 -27.67
CA HIS A 233 -2.80 -0.52 -27.52
C HIS A 233 -3.39 -0.94 -28.86
N VAL A 234 -2.90 -2.04 -29.43
CA VAL A 234 -3.58 -2.74 -30.53
C VAL A 234 -4.66 -3.64 -29.90
N PRO A 235 -5.96 -3.43 -30.17
CA PRO A 235 -6.98 -4.33 -29.65
C PRO A 235 -6.79 -5.72 -30.27
N SER A 236 -6.70 -6.77 -29.45
CA SER A 236 -6.88 -8.12 -29.97
C SER A 236 -8.29 -8.20 -30.57
N LYS A 237 -8.40 -8.67 -31.81
CA LYS A 237 -9.68 -8.79 -32.50
C LYS A 237 -10.59 -9.72 -31.69
N GLY A 238 -11.58 -9.20 -30.98
CA GLY A 238 -12.64 -10.05 -30.43
C GLY A 238 -13.51 -9.54 -29.29
N GLN A 239 -13.08 -8.60 -28.44
CA GLN A 239 -13.87 -8.23 -27.26
C GLN A 239 -14.28 -6.76 -27.28
N ARG A 240 -15.56 -6.52 -27.60
CA ARG A 240 -16.23 -5.24 -27.36
C ARG A 240 -16.85 -5.27 -25.97
N PHE A 241 -16.14 -4.74 -24.96
CA PHE A 241 -16.79 -4.30 -23.73
C PHE A 241 -17.12 -2.81 -23.87
N ARG A 242 -18.41 -2.49 -23.88
CA ARG A 242 -18.91 -1.12 -23.76
C ARG A 242 -19.03 -0.82 -22.27
N ILE A 243 -18.11 -0.04 -21.72
CA ILE A 243 -18.30 0.61 -20.42
C ILE A 243 -18.82 2.01 -20.72
N LEU A 244 -20.10 2.23 -20.41
CA LEU A 244 -20.69 3.57 -20.32
C LEU A 244 -20.30 4.14 -18.96
N ILE A 245 -19.49 5.19 -18.97
CA ILE A 245 -19.20 5.99 -17.77
C ILE A 245 -20.27 7.08 -17.72
N ALA A 246 -21.10 7.06 -16.66
CA ALA A 246 -21.90 8.18 -16.20
C ALA A 246 -21.29 8.71 -14.91
#